data_AF-A0A972CR03-F1
#
_entry.id   AF-A0A972CR03-F1
#
_cell.length_a   1.000
_cell.length_b   1.000
_cell.length_c   1.000
_cell.angle_alpha   90.00
_cell.angle_beta   90.00
_cell.angle_gamma   90.00
#
_symmetry.space_group_name_H-M   'P 1'
#
loop_
_entity.id
_entity.type
_entity.pdbx_description
1 polymer ?
#
loop_
_entity_poly.entity_id
_entity_poly.type
_entity_poly.pdbx_seq_one_letter_code
_entity_poly.pdbx_strand_id
1 'polypeptide(L)'
;MRNKNLLSLLVVVLIIVIHCIGVSANNHRKIVINIKAGDNYSHQHKIGLIKIHITPQMAIWLEDETGKYVDTIFVTEKSAKSSWGNVRRPEALPIWSHK
;
A
#
# COMPACT_ATOMS: atom_id res chain seq x y z
N MET A 1 60.45 -6.89 12.14
CA MET A 1 59.63 -7.71 11.22
C MET A 1 58.24 -8.11 11.76
N ARG A 2 57.98 -8.05 13.08
CA ARG A 2 56.72 -8.54 13.70
C ARG A 2 55.47 -7.69 13.44
N ASN A 3 55.63 -6.40 13.15
CA ASN A 3 54.52 -5.43 13.10
C ASN A 3 53.81 -5.39 11.73
N LYS A 4 54.53 -5.69 10.64
CA LYS A 4 53.97 -5.71 9.27
C LYS A 4 52.98 -6.87 9.10
N ASN A 5 53.29 -8.02 9.70
CA ASN A 5 52.43 -9.20 9.66
C ASN A 5 51.16 -9.00 10.51
N LEU A 6 51.28 -8.32 11.65
CA LEU A 6 50.13 -7.97 12.50
C LEU A 6 49.20 -6.96 11.84
N LEU A 7 49.76 -5.91 11.21
CA LEU A 7 48.99 -4.92 10.48
C LEU A 7 48.28 -5.55 9.27
N SER A 8 48.97 -6.43 8.54
CA SER A 8 48.36 -7.18 7.44
C SER A 8 47.20 -8.07 7.91
N LEU A 9 47.31 -8.70 9.08
CA LEU A 9 46.25 -9.54 9.64
C LEU A 9 45.02 -8.70 10.01
N LEU A 10 45.23 -7.55 10.65
CA LEU A 10 44.16 -6.63 11.04
C LEU A 10 43.41 -6.07 9.83
N VAL A 11 44.11 -5.75 8.73
CA VAL A 11 43.50 -5.29 7.49
C VAL A 11 42.64 -6.38 6.84
N VAL A 12 43.10 -7.63 6.83
CA VAL A 12 42.32 -8.76 6.31
C VAL A 12 41.06 -9.01 7.13
N VAL A 13 41.16 -8.97 8.46
CA VAL A 13 39.99 -9.09 9.35
C VAL A 13 39.00 -7.95 9.12
N LEU A 14 39.49 -6.72 8.96
CA LEU A 14 38.62 -5.57 8.67
C LEU A 14 37.88 -5.74 7.33
N ILE A 15 38.56 -6.25 6.29
CA ILE A 15 37.95 -6.53 4.98
C ILE A 15 36.87 -7.62 5.09
N ILE A 16 37.11 -8.67 5.88
CA ILE A 16 36.13 -9.75 6.12
C ILE A 16 34.90 -9.22 6.86
N VAL A 17 35.09 -8.38 7.89
CA VAL A 17 33.99 -7.77 8.63
C VAL A 17 33.15 -6.85 7.73
N ILE A 18 33.80 -6.04 6.88
CA ILE A 18 33.09 -5.18 5.91
C ILE A 18 32.25 -6.00 4.92
N HIS A 19 32.74 -7.16 4.46
CA HIS A 19 31.98 -8.04 3.57
C HIS A 19 30.81 -8.74 4.24
N CYS A 20 30.87 -8.98 5.57
CA CYS A 20 29.80 -9.65 6.29
C CYS A 20 28.64 -8.70 6.69
N ILE A 21 28.88 -7.38 6.67
CA ILE A 21 27.88 -6.36 7.00
C ILE A 21 27.02 -5.99 5.76
N GLY A 22 27.46 -6.37 4.56
CA GLY A 22 26.83 -5.98 3.30
C GLY A 22 25.81 -6.98 2.77
N VAL A 23 24.59 -6.49 2.54
CA VAL A 23 23.51 -7.08 1.75
C VAL A 23 22.55 -7.99 2.54
N SER A 24 21.73 -7.35 3.39
CA SER A 24 20.35 -7.80 3.52
C SER A 24 19.69 -7.63 2.15
N ALA A 25 19.50 -8.74 1.44
CA ALA A 25 18.66 -8.75 0.26
C ALA A 25 17.26 -8.34 0.69
N ASN A 26 16.89 -7.08 0.48
CA ASN A 26 15.53 -6.60 0.66
C ASN A 26 14.65 -7.37 -0.34
N ASN A 27 14.16 -8.51 0.10
CA ASN A 27 13.15 -9.30 -0.57
C ASN A 27 11.83 -8.55 -0.38
N HIS A 28 11.67 -7.45 -1.11
CA HIS A 28 10.44 -6.67 -1.11
C HIS A 28 9.33 -7.59 -1.65
N ARG A 29 8.51 -8.13 -0.74
CA ARG A 29 7.31 -8.86 -1.12
C ARG A 29 6.39 -7.86 -1.81
N LYS A 30 6.20 -8.05 -3.12
CA LYS A 30 5.37 -7.16 -3.93
C LYS A 30 3.97 -7.74 -4.03
N ILE A 31 2.98 -6.98 -3.57
CA ILE A 31 1.57 -7.25 -3.83
C ILE A 31 1.18 -6.46 -5.09
N VAL A 32 0.57 -7.12 -6.06
CA VAL A 32 0.07 -6.49 -7.29
C VAL A 32 -1.42 -6.79 -7.39
N ILE A 33 -2.23 -5.75 -7.46
CA ILE A 33 -3.67 -5.83 -7.63
C ILE A 33 -4.01 -5.19 -8.97
N ASN A 34 -4.66 -5.94 -9.86
CA ASN A 34 -5.12 -5.46 -11.15
C ASN A 34 -6.65 -5.42 -11.14
N ILE A 35 -7.21 -4.21 -11.22
CA ILE A 35 -8.65 -3.98 -11.21
C ILE A 35 -9.04 -3.50 -12.60
N LYS A 36 -9.98 -4.21 -13.21
CA LYS A 36 -10.54 -3.83 -14.51
C LYS A 36 -12.01 -3.49 -14.32
N ALA A 37 -12.38 -2.29 -14.74
CA ALA A 37 -13.77 -1.89 -14.82
C ALA A 37 -14.48 -2.75 -15.88
N GLY A 38 -15.59 -3.37 -15.51
CA GLY A 38 -16.51 -3.97 -16.47
C GLY A 38 -17.41 -2.93 -17.13
N ASP A 39 -18.21 -3.35 -18.11
CA ASP A 39 -19.02 -2.46 -18.95
C ASP A 39 -20.00 -1.56 -18.15
N ASN A 40 -20.50 -2.06 -17.03
CA ASN A 40 -21.45 -1.35 -16.18
C ASN A 40 -20.82 -0.64 -14.96
N TYR A 41 -19.48 -0.64 -14.88
CA TYR A 41 -18.77 -0.05 -13.74
C TYR A 41 -19.09 1.43 -13.58
N SER A 42 -19.12 2.21 -14.66
CA SER A 42 -19.50 3.61 -14.59
C SER A 42 -20.58 3.88 -15.64
N HIS A 43 -21.76 4.27 -15.19
CA HIS A 43 -22.90 4.45 -16.09
C HIS A 43 -23.70 5.70 -15.74
N GLN A 44 -24.43 6.22 -16.74
CA GLN A 44 -25.37 7.30 -16.51
C GLN A 44 -26.71 6.74 -16.05
N HIS A 45 -27.25 7.37 -15.01
CA HIS A 45 -28.58 7.08 -14.52
C HIS A 45 -29.43 8.34 -14.56
N LYS A 46 -30.70 8.21 -14.99
CA LYS A 46 -31.62 9.33 -15.10
C LYS A 46 -32.57 9.31 -13.91
N ILE A 47 -32.53 10.36 -13.09
CA ILE A 47 -33.47 10.57 -11.99
C ILE A 47 -34.35 11.77 -12.37
N GLY A 48 -35.57 11.48 -12.82
CA GLY A 48 -36.49 12.51 -13.33
C GLY A 48 -35.92 13.26 -14.54
N LEU A 49 -35.76 14.58 -14.44
CA LEU A 49 -35.19 15.41 -15.50
C LEU A 49 -33.64 15.49 -15.46
N ILE A 50 -33.01 14.96 -14.41
CA ILE A 50 -31.57 15.07 -14.18
C ILE A 50 -30.88 13.77 -14.60
N LYS A 51 -29.73 13.88 -15.27
CA LYS A 51 -28.81 12.76 -15.52
C LYS A 51 -27.66 12.85 -14.54
N ILE A 52 -27.41 11.76 -13.81
CA ILE A 52 -26.27 11.62 -12.91
C ILE A 52 -25.32 10.54 -13.43
N HIS A 53 -24.03 10.70 -13.18
CA HIS A 53 -23.05 9.65 -13.44
C HIS A 53 -22.81 8.88 -12.15
N ILE A 54 -23.09 7.58 -12.19
CA ILE A 54 -22.91 6.68 -11.05
C ILE A 54 -21.62 5.91 -11.26
N THR A 55 -20.69 6.08 -10.32
CA THR A 55 -19.44 5.32 -10.23
C THR A 55 -19.35 4.70 -8.82
N PRO A 56 -19.31 3.36 -8.70
CA PRO A 56 -19.13 2.65 -7.44
C PRO A 56 -17.91 3.16 -6.68
N GLN A 57 -18.00 3.11 -5.36
CA GLN A 57 -16.86 3.32 -4.47
C GLN A 57 -16.28 1.97 -4.10
N MET A 58 -14.96 1.91 -3.96
CA MET A 58 -14.24 0.73 -3.47
C MET A 58 -13.09 1.12 -2.54
N ALA A 59 -12.74 0.20 -1.65
CA ALA A 59 -11.51 0.22 -0.88
C ALA A 59 -10.90 -1.18 -0.86
N ILE A 60 -9.57 -1.22 -0.77
CA ILE A 60 -8.77 -2.43 -0.58
C ILE A 60 -7.84 -2.14 0.59
N TRP A 61 -7.84 -3.01 1.58
CA TRP A 61 -7.06 -2.86 2.79
C TRP A 61 -6.53 -4.23 3.23
N LEU A 62 -5.59 -4.20 4.16
CA LEU A 62 -4.98 -5.36 4.78
C LEU A 62 -5.57 -5.55 6.16
N GLU A 63 -5.82 -6.81 6.50
CA GLU A 63 -6.14 -7.26 7.85
C GLU A 63 -5.16 -8.36 8.25
N ASP A 64 -4.91 -8.49 9.55
CA ASP A 64 -4.22 -9.66 10.10
C ASP A 64 -5.18 -10.86 10.20
N GLU A 65 -4.65 -12.01 10.66
CA GLU A 65 -5.43 -13.25 10.83
C GLU A 65 -6.57 -13.14 11.84
N THR A 66 -6.59 -12.09 12.68
CA THR A 66 -7.66 -11.81 13.64
C THR A 66 -8.74 -10.88 13.08
N GLY A 67 -8.55 -10.37 11.85
CA GLY A 67 -9.44 -9.40 11.22
C GLY A 67 -9.19 -7.95 11.66
N LYS A 68 -8.05 -7.68 12.31
CA LYS A 68 -7.66 -6.33 12.71
C LYS A 68 -7.08 -5.58 11.52
N TYR A 69 -7.50 -4.33 11.34
CA TYR A 69 -6.97 -3.44 10.32
C TYR A 69 -5.44 -3.25 10.44
N VAL A 70 -4.75 -3.37 9.31
CA VAL A 70 -3.30 -3.13 9.20
C VAL A 70 -3.03 -1.87 8.40
N ASP A 71 -3.49 -1.79 7.16
CA ASP A 71 -3.26 -0.63 6.28
C ASP A 71 -4.25 -0.58 5.11
N THR A 72 -4.45 0.60 4.51
CA THR A 72 -5.28 0.79 3.31
C THR A 72 -4.38 0.83 2.08
N ILE A 73 -4.58 -0.12 1.18
CA ILE A 73 -3.84 -0.19 -0.09
C ILE A 73 -4.45 0.78 -1.12
N PHE A 74 -5.77 0.85 -1.17
CA PHE A 74 -6.49 1.69 -2.11
C PHE A 74 -7.84 2.11 -1.54
N VAL A 75 -8.26 3.33 -1.84
CA VAL A 75 -9.64 3.78 -1.62
C VAL A 75 -9.98 4.79 -2.71
N THR A 76 -11.23 4.76 -3.16
CA THR A 76 -11.71 5.70 -4.18
C THR A 76 -11.61 7.14 -3.64
N GLU A 77 -11.12 8.05 -4.47
CA GLU A 77 -10.79 9.43 -4.07
C GLU A 77 -11.93 10.15 -3.35
N LYS A 78 -13.16 9.96 -3.83
CA LYS A 78 -14.36 10.57 -3.26
C LYS A 78 -14.55 10.20 -1.79
N SER A 79 -14.32 8.94 -1.42
CA SER A 79 -14.34 8.48 -0.03
C SER A 79 -13.10 8.94 0.74
N ALA A 80 -11.91 8.89 0.12
CA ALA A 80 -10.64 9.26 0.77
C ALA A 80 -10.59 10.74 1.18
N LYS A 81 -11.10 11.64 0.33
CA LYS A 81 -11.03 13.09 0.51
C LYS A 81 -12.32 13.70 1.05
N SER A 82 -13.35 12.89 1.34
CA SER A 82 -14.68 13.39 1.71
C SER A 82 -15.22 14.45 0.74
N SER A 83 -14.96 14.27 -0.57
CA SER A 83 -15.21 15.28 -1.60
C SER A 83 -16.68 15.33 -2.04
N TRP A 84 -17.59 15.18 -1.08
CA TRP A 84 -19.05 15.18 -1.25
C TRP A 84 -19.61 16.50 -0.69
N GLY A 85 -18.90 17.60 -0.98
CA GLY A 85 -19.13 18.90 -0.34
C GLY A 85 -18.48 19.03 1.04
N ASN A 86 -17.30 18.43 1.25
CA ASN A 86 -16.59 18.37 2.54
C ASN A 86 -17.36 17.63 3.65
N VAL A 87 -18.25 16.71 3.26
CA VAL A 87 -19.00 15.86 4.18
C VAL A 87 -18.49 14.42 4.08
N ARG A 88 -18.25 13.80 5.24
CA ARG A 88 -17.93 12.36 5.33
C ARG A 88 -19.21 11.55 5.13
N ARG A 89 -19.14 10.51 4.29
CA ARG A 89 -20.26 9.60 3.98
C ARG A 89 -19.84 8.15 4.24
N PRO A 90 -19.82 7.70 5.51
CA PRO A 90 -19.36 6.35 5.87
C PRO A 90 -20.23 5.24 5.26
N GLU A 91 -21.49 5.54 4.94
CA GLU A 91 -22.42 4.64 4.27
C GLU A 91 -21.98 4.24 2.85
N ALA A 92 -21.05 5.00 2.25
CA ALA A 92 -20.48 4.69 0.94
C ALA A 92 -19.62 3.42 0.94
N LEU A 93 -18.94 3.19 2.06
CA LEU A 93 -18.02 2.07 2.29
C LEU A 93 -18.15 1.65 3.76
N PRO A 94 -19.28 1.03 4.18
CA PRO A 94 -19.63 0.89 5.58
C PRO A 94 -18.69 -0.03 6.35
N ILE A 95 -18.12 -1.06 5.73
CA ILE A 95 -17.15 -1.92 6.41
C ILE A 95 -15.85 -1.14 6.62
N TRP A 96 -15.21 -0.70 5.54
CA TRP A 96 -13.92 0.01 5.60
C TRP A 96 -13.97 1.30 6.42
N SER A 97 -15.08 2.06 6.38
CA SER A 97 -15.20 3.34 7.11
C SER A 97 -15.28 3.19 8.64
N HIS A 98 -15.46 1.96 9.13
CA HIS A 98 -15.51 1.62 10.56
C HIS A 98 -14.39 0.63 10.96
N LYS A 99 -13.43 0.38 10.06
CA LYS A 99 -12.21 -0.38 10.35
C LYS A 99 -11.14 0.49 10.99
#